data_AF-K1LNV0-F1
#
_entry.id   AF-K1LNV0-F1
#
_cell.length_a   1.000
_cell.length_b   1.000
_cell.length_c   1.000
_cell.angle_alpha   90.00
_cell.angle_beta   90.00
_cell.angle_gamma   90.00
#
_symmetry.space_group_name_H-M   'P 1'
#
loop_
_entity.id
_entity.type
_entity.pdbx_description
1 polymer ?
#
loop_
_entity_poly.entity_id
_entity_poly.type
_entity_poly.pdbx_seq_one_letter_code
_entity_poly.pdbx_strand_id
1 'polypeptide(L)'
;MQGSYDKVTSLIQYRNKLKALVVESNAKTIVKIGANKMTVAEAIERKQSITYEKDLLNHLRRQYFEAIEEVTTANEALPEKLENYLINILGNKEKQSSSDEVKLHTETFMKRNEYELIDPMQVKKTIDELAAKIEEFESEVDAVLSESNATTFIEI
;
A
#
# COMPACT_ATOMS: atom_id res chain seq x y z
N MET A 1 -58.57 6.00 9.00
CA MET A 1 -57.50 6.74 8.29
C MET A 1 -56.59 7.48 9.26
N GLN A 2 -57.13 8.35 10.13
CA GLN A 2 -56.35 9.11 11.13
C GLN A 2 -55.45 8.23 12.02
N GLY A 3 -56.00 7.19 12.67
CA GLY A 3 -55.21 6.34 13.58
C GLY A 3 -54.08 5.54 12.91
N SER A 4 -54.18 5.24 11.61
CA SER A 4 -53.08 4.61 10.86
C SER A 4 -51.98 5.63 10.54
N TYR A 5 -52.37 6.86 10.22
CA TYR A 5 -51.45 7.98 9.98
C TYR A 5 -50.67 8.34 11.25
N ASP A 6 -51.33 8.40 12.40
CA ASP A 6 -50.69 8.74 13.67
C ASP A 6 -49.70 7.65 14.11
N LYS A 7 -50.03 6.37 13.88
CA LYS A 7 -49.11 5.24 14.11
C LYS A 7 -47.87 5.31 13.23
N VAL A 8 -48.03 5.59 11.94
CA VAL A 8 -46.88 5.69 11.02
C VAL A 8 -46.01 6.89 11.40
N THR A 9 -46.62 8.03 11.73
CA THR A 9 -45.90 9.24 12.12
C THR A 9 -45.10 9.06 13.41
N SER A 10 -45.70 8.41 14.42
CA SER A 10 -45.01 8.10 15.68
C SER A 10 -43.84 7.13 15.49
N LEU A 11 -43.98 6.12 14.62
CA LEU A 11 -42.86 5.23 14.25
C LEU A 11 -41.71 5.98 13.56
N ILE A 12 -42.03 6.94 12.68
CA ILE A 12 -41.02 7.77 12.01
C ILE A 12 -40.26 8.62 13.04
N GLN A 13 -40.97 9.30 13.94
CA GLN A 13 -40.36 10.11 15.00
C GLN A 13 -39.47 9.27 15.92
N TYR A 14 -39.96 8.10 16.32
CA TYR A 14 -39.22 7.15 17.15
C TYR A 14 -37.94 6.68 16.47
N ARG A 15 -38.00 6.29 15.18
CA ARG A 15 -36.83 5.93 14.38
C ARG A 15 -35.81 7.05 14.33
N ASN A 16 -36.25 8.29 14.10
CA ASN A 16 -35.35 9.44 13.99
C ASN A 16 -34.64 9.73 15.30
N LYS A 17 -35.36 9.66 16.44
CA LYS A 17 -34.78 9.80 17.78
C LYS A 17 -33.73 8.73 18.04
N LEU A 18 -34.06 7.47 17.79
CA LEU A 18 -33.13 6.34 17.92
C LEU A 18 -31.88 6.52 17.07
N LYS A 19 -32.03 6.93 15.81
CA LYS A 19 -30.88 7.16 14.93
C LYS A 19 -29.98 8.29 15.41
N ALA A 20 -30.55 9.38 15.93
CA ALA A 20 -29.76 10.46 16.51
C ALA A 20 -28.93 9.97 17.71
N LEU A 21 -29.55 9.22 18.61
CA LEU A 21 -28.88 8.65 19.79
C LEU A 21 -27.78 7.65 19.41
N VAL A 22 -27.99 6.81 18.39
CA VAL A 22 -26.96 5.90 17.86
C VAL A 22 -25.77 6.68 17.33
N VAL A 23 -26.00 7.74 16.54
CA VAL A 23 -24.92 8.56 15.99
C VAL A 23 -24.15 9.26 17.12
N GLU A 24 -24.85 9.80 18.11
CA GLU A 24 -24.24 10.42 19.28
C GLU A 24 -23.39 9.42 20.09
N SER A 25 -23.91 8.22 20.31
CA SER A 25 -23.18 7.15 20.99
C SER A 25 -21.92 6.76 20.22
N ASN A 26 -22.03 6.54 18.90
CA ASN A 26 -20.89 6.18 18.07
C ASN A 26 -19.81 7.28 18.03
N ALA A 27 -20.21 8.55 18.14
CA ALA A 27 -19.29 9.67 18.21
C ALA A 27 -18.58 9.81 19.57
N LYS A 28 -19.12 9.22 20.64
CA LYS A 28 -18.54 9.30 22.00
C LYS A 28 -17.78 8.06 22.42
N THR A 29 -18.19 6.88 21.96
CA THR A 29 -17.55 5.61 22.33
C THR A 29 -16.19 5.50 21.66
N ILE A 30 -15.14 5.31 22.46
CA ILE A 30 -13.76 5.14 21.98
C ILE A 30 -13.41 3.66 21.98
N VAL A 31 -12.86 3.20 20.85
CA VAL A 31 -12.36 1.86 20.64
C VAL A 31 -10.87 1.89 20.29
N LYS A 32 -10.18 0.77 20.53
CA LYS A 32 -8.79 0.59 20.15
C LYS A 32 -8.75 -0.43 19.00
N ILE A 33 -8.17 -0.04 17.86
CA ILE A 33 -7.98 -0.88 16.69
C ILE A 33 -6.50 -0.83 16.35
N GLY A 34 -5.80 -1.95 16.49
CA GLY A 34 -4.36 -2.06 16.42
C GLY A 34 -3.65 -1.15 17.43
N ALA A 35 -2.70 -0.36 16.93
CA ALA A 35 -2.00 0.65 17.73
C ALA A 35 -2.81 1.93 18.04
N ASN A 36 -3.92 2.18 17.33
CA ASN A 36 -4.61 3.47 17.36
C ASN A 36 -5.90 3.44 18.18
N LYS A 37 -6.18 4.54 18.88
CA LYS A 37 -7.47 4.78 19.53
C LYS A 37 -8.29 5.73 18.66
N MET A 38 -9.54 5.37 18.41
CA MET A 38 -10.47 6.17 17.62
C MET A 38 -11.90 5.95 18.11
N THR A 39 -12.81 6.85 17.77
CA THR A 39 -14.23 6.67 18.05
C THR A 39 -14.83 5.57 17.16
N VAL A 40 -15.96 5.01 17.57
CA VAL A 40 -16.73 4.05 16.75
C VAL A 40 -17.12 4.68 15.41
N ALA A 41 -17.49 5.96 15.42
CA ALA A 41 -17.78 6.72 14.20
C ALA A 41 -16.56 6.82 13.27
N GLU A 42 -15.39 7.16 13.81
CA GLU A 42 -14.12 7.19 13.04
C GLU A 42 -13.75 5.80 12.50
N ALA A 43 -13.95 4.73 13.28
CA ALA A 43 -13.68 3.37 12.82
C ALA A 43 -14.58 2.96 11.63
N ILE A 44 -15.86 3.35 11.66
CA ILE A 44 -16.80 3.10 10.56
C ILE A 44 -16.42 3.89 9.30
N GLU A 45 -16.05 5.17 9.45
CA GLU A 45 -15.55 5.98 8.34
C GLU A 45 -14.26 5.38 7.78
N ARG A 46 -13.33 5.02 8.66
CA ARG A 46 -12.03 4.45 8.28
C ARG A 46 -12.17 3.14 7.51
N LYS A 47 -13.19 2.33 7.80
CA LYS A 47 -13.51 1.14 7.02
C LYS A 47 -13.87 1.45 5.56
N GLN A 48 -14.39 2.65 5.27
CA GLN A 48 -14.65 3.12 3.91
C GLN A 48 -13.41 3.76 3.30
N SER A 49 -12.72 4.63 4.05
CA SER A 49 -11.59 5.41 3.56
C SER A 49 -10.28 4.61 3.42
N ILE A 50 -10.15 3.43 4.06
CA ILE A 50 -8.98 2.55 3.90
C ILE A 50 -8.73 2.12 2.45
N THR A 51 -9.77 2.16 1.61
CA THR A 51 -9.65 1.93 0.17
C THR A 51 -8.61 2.85 -0.47
N TYR A 52 -8.52 4.11 -0.04
CA TYR A 52 -7.53 5.06 -0.54
C TYR A 52 -6.09 4.65 -0.21
N GLU A 53 -5.86 4.13 1.01
CA GLU A 53 -4.56 3.61 1.42
C GLU A 53 -4.19 2.35 0.61
N LYS A 54 -5.17 1.50 0.31
CA LYS A 54 -4.99 0.31 -0.55
C LYS A 54 -4.66 0.70 -2.00
N ASP A 55 -5.34 1.69 -2.54
CA ASP A 55 -5.07 2.19 -3.89
C ASP A 55 -3.66 2.80 -3.97
N LEU A 56 -3.28 3.60 -2.96
CA LEU A 56 -1.92 4.13 -2.84
C LEU A 56 -0.88 3.00 -2.77
N LEU A 57 -1.11 1.98 -1.94
CA LEU A 57 -0.23 0.82 -1.83
C LEU A 57 -0.06 0.10 -3.18
N ASN A 58 -1.15 -0.09 -3.93
CA ASN A 58 -1.13 -0.70 -5.24
C ASN A 58 -0.33 0.15 -6.25
N HIS A 59 -0.50 1.47 -6.22
CA HIS A 59 0.27 2.38 -7.06
C HIS A 59 1.76 2.35 -6.74
N LEU A 60 2.13 2.39 -5.46
CA LEU A 60 3.53 2.32 -5.03
C LEU A 60 4.17 0.99 -5.43
N ARG A 61 3.47 -0.14 -5.23
CA ARG A 61 3.95 -1.46 -5.66
C ARG A 61 4.17 -1.53 -7.16
N ARG A 62 3.23 -1.00 -7.95
CA ARG A 62 3.36 -0.97 -9.41
C ARG A 62 4.55 -0.14 -9.85
N GLN A 63 4.69 1.09 -9.35
CA GLN A 63 5.81 1.96 -9.69
C GLN A 63 7.16 1.37 -9.29
N TYR A 64 7.22 0.75 -8.11
CA TYR A 64 8.42 0.07 -7.64
C TYR A 64 8.80 -1.11 -8.53
N PHE A 65 7.80 -1.91 -8.93
CA PHE A 65 8.00 -3.04 -9.83
C PHE A 65 8.45 -2.59 -11.23
N GLU A 66 7.79 -1.57 -11.80
CA GLU A 66 8.17 -0.98 -13.09
C GLU A 66 9.61 -0.48 -13.08
N ALA A 67 10.03 0.21 -12.02
CA ALA A 67 11.41 0.70 -11.88
C ALA A 67 12.43 -0.45 -11.76
N ILE A 68 12.07 -1.53 -11.07
CA ILE A 68 12.91 -2.74 -11.01
C ILE A 68 13.01 -3.39 -12.38
N GLU A 69 11.89 -3.55 -13.10
CA GLU A 69 11.90 -4.17 -14.41
C GLU A 69 12.69 -3.34 -15.42
N GLU A 70 12.61 -2.02 -15.38
CA GLU A 70 13.40 -1.14 -16.23
C GLU A 70 14.90 -1.33 -15.98
N VAL A 71 15.32 -1.34 -14.72
CA VAL A 71 16.72 -1.58 -14.33
C VAL A 71 17.16 -2.99 -14.72
N THR A 72 16.32 -4.00 -14.49
CA THR A 72 16.62 -5.40 -14.80
C THR A 72 16.78 -5.57 -16.31
N THR A 73 15.84 -5.05 -17.11
CA THR A 73 15.89 -5.09 -18.58
C THR A 73 17.12 -4.36 -19.12
N ALA A 74 17.44 -3.19 -18.57
CA ALA A 74 18.62 -2.44 -18.96
C ALA A 74 19.92 -3.20 -18.65
N ASN A 75 19.95 -3.91 -17.52
CA ASN A 75 21.07 -4.76 -17.13
C ASN A 75 21.15 -6.06 -17.95
N GLU A 76 20.02 -6.66 -18.34
CA GLU A 76 19.96 -7.83 -19.22
C GLU A 76 20.50 -7.54 -20.63
N ALA A 77 20.43 -6.29 -21.09
CA ALA A 77 21.01 -5.86 -22.37
C ALA A 77 22.52 -5.56 -22.29
N LEU A 78 23.13 -5.55 -21.10
CA LEU A 78 24.56 -5.27 -20.93
C LEU A 78 25.50 -6.35 -21.47
N PRO A 79 25.23 -7.66 -21.28
CA PRO A 79 26.09 -8.73 -21.81
C PRO A 79 26.22 -8.69 -23.33
N GLU A 80 25.13 -8.47 -24.07
CA GLU A 80 25.15 -8.39 -25.53
C GLU A 80 25.92 -7.15 -26.01
N LYS A 81 25.76 -6.00 -25.33
CA LYS A 81 26.54 -4.79 -25.61
C LYS A 81 28.02 -4.98 -25.28
N LEU A 82 28.32 -5.71 -24.20
CA LEU A 82 29.67 -6.05 -23.80
C LEU A 82 30.32 -6.97 -24.83
N GLU A 83 29.63 -8.01 -25.31
CA GLU A 83 30.13 -8.91 -26.35
C GLU A 83 30.46 -8.13 -27.63
N ASN A 84 29.55 -7.28 -28.10
CA ASN A 84 29.79 -6.41 -29.25
C ASN A 84 30.97 -5.45 -29.02
N TYR A 85 31.11 -4.90 -27.81
CA TYR A 85 32.22 -4.00 -27.45
C TYR A 85 33.56 -4.73 -27.44
N LEU A 86 33.61 -5.93 -26.86
CA LEU A 86 34.77 -6.81 -26.84
C LEU A 86 35.16 -7.26 -28.26
N ILE A 87 34.20 -7.62 -29.12
CA ILE A 87 34.46 -7.97 -30.53
C ILE A 87 35.05 -6.77 -31.29
N ASN A 88 34.53 -5.56 -31.11
CA ASN A 88 35.04 -4.37 -31.80
C ASN A 88 36.45 -3.97 -31.35
N ILE A 89 36.81 -4.21 -30.09
CA ILE A 89 38.10 -3.78 -29.51
C ILE A 89 39.18 -4.86 -29.65
N LEU A 90 38.81 -6.12 -29.48
CA LEU A 90 39.73 -7.27 -29.53
C LEU A 90 39.81 -7.88 -30.93
N GLY A 91 38.72 -7.84 -31.71
CA GLY A 91 38.66 -8.39 -33.07
C GLY A 91 39.56 -7.68 -34.09
N ASN A 92 40.02 -6.46 -33.78
CA ASN A 92 40.98 -5.71 -34.59
C ASN A 92 42.45 -5.95 -34.21
N LYS A 93 42.75 -6.73 -33.15
CA LYS A 93 44.12 -7.04 -32.73
C LYS A 93 44.34 -8.55 -32.76
N GLU A 94 44.74 -9.06 -33.92
CA GLU A 94 44.94 -10.49 -34.19
C GLU A 94 45.95 -11.22 -33.28
N LYS A 95 46.70 -10.57 -32.38
CA LYS A 95 47.65 -11.29 -31.51
C LYS A 95 47.75 -10.64 -30.14
N GLN A 96 47.44 -11.44 -29.11
CA GLN A 96 47.64 -11.18 -27.67
C GLN A 96 46.83 -10.01 -27.10
N SER A 97 45.56 -10.26 -26.78
CA SER A 97 44.94 -9.59 -25.64
C SER A 97 45.01 -10.53 -24.46
N SER A 98 45.81 -10.18 -23.46
CA SER A 98 45.96 -10.98 -22.24
C SER A 98 44.59 -11.16 -21.57
N SER A 99 44.33 -12.33 -20.97
CA SER A 99 43.10 -12.61 -20.20
C SER A 99 42.77 -11.47 -19.21
N ASP A 100 43.79 -10.80 -18.70
CA ASP A 100 43.69 -9.67 -17.77
C ASP A 100 43.18 -8.37 -18.42
N GLU A 101 43.50 -8.09 -19.69
CA GLU A 101 42.99 -6.90 -20.40
C GLU A 101 41.49 -7.06 -20.71
N VAL A 102 41.06 -8.27 -21.06
CA VAL A 102 39.64 -8.59 -21.32
C VAL A 102 38.82 -8.46 -20.03
N LYS A 103 39.35 -8.94 -18.90
CA LYS A 103 38.71 -8.79 -17.59
C LYS A 103 38.63 -7.32 -17.15
N LEU A 104 39.72 -6.57 -17.26
CA LEU A 104 39.75 -5.14 -16.90
C LEU A 104 38.73 -4.34 -17.73
N HIS A 105 38.62 -4.65 -19.02
CA HIS A 105 37.67 -3.97 -19.89
C HIS A 105 36.21 -4.36 -19.60
N THR A 106 35.98 -5.62 -19.27
CA THR A 106 34.69 -6.13 -18.81
C THR A 106 34.25 -5.46 -17.52
N GLU A 107 35.12 -5.40 -16.51
CA GLU A 107 34.83 -4.75 -15.23
C GLU A 107 34.60 -3.24 -15.37
N THR A 108 35.39 -2.58 -16.23
CA THR A 108 35.24 -1.14 -16.50
C THR A 108 33.94 -0.85 -17.25
N PHE A 109 33.54 -1.73 -18.18
CA PHE A 109 32.30 -1.59 -18.93
C PHE A 109 31.08 -1.86 -18.06
N MET A 110 31.12 -2.90 -17.22
CA MET A 110 30.06 -3.19 -16.24
C MET A 110 29.92 -2.04 -15.24
N LYS A 111 31.01 -1.57 -14.61
CA LYS A 111 30.95 -0.43 -13.66
C LYS A 111 30.44 0.87 -14.25
N ARG A 112 30.61 1.09 -15.57
CA ARG A 112 30.15 2.31 -16.24
C ARG A 112 28.72 2.24 -16.73
N ASN A 113 28.19 1.04 -16.96
CA ASN A 113 26.89 0.86 -17.61
C ASN A 113 25.89 0.07 -16.75
N GLU A 114 26.28 -0.41 -15.57
CA GLU A 114 25.36 -1.02 -14.60
C GLU A 114 24.33 0.02 -14.15
N TYR A 115 23.06 -0.34 -14.31
CA TYR A 115 21.95 0.44 -13.82
C TYR A 115 21.70 0.06 -12.37
N GLU A 116 21.86 1.02 -11.48
CA GLU A 116 21.51 0.87 -10.07
C GLU A 116 20.20 1.60 -9.80
N LEU A 117 19.24 0.90 -9.19
CA LEU A 117 18.00 1.52 -8.74
C LEU A 117 18.29 2.33 -7.48
N ILE A 118 18.39 3.65 -7.62
CA ILE A 118 18.53 4.56 -6.47
C ILE A 118 17.13 4.79 -5.89
N ASP A 119 16.86 4.23 -4.71
CA ASP A 119 15.63 4.47 -3.93
C ASP A 119 15.90 5.44 -2.75
N PRO A 120 15.79 6.77 -2.98
CA PRO A 120 16.03 7.76 -1.93
C PRO A 120 14.90 7.84 -0.90
N MET A 121 13.73 7.27 -1.18
CA MET A 121 12.54 7.37 -0.33
C MET A 121 12.32 6.11 0.53
N GLN A 122 13.12 5.06 0.35
CA GLN A 122 12.90 3.74 0.95
C GLN A 122 11.48 3.24 0.63
N VAL A 123 11.07 3.35 -0.64
CA VAL A 123 9.75 2.98 -1.14
C VAL A 123 9.35 1.58 -0.65
N LYS A 124 10.27 0.62 -0.69
CA LYS A 124 10.04 -0.75 -0.20
C LYS A 124 9.60 -0.78 1.27
N LYS A 125 10.29 -0.04 2.14
CA LYS A 125 9.94 0.04 3.57
C LYS A 125 8.58 0.71 3.77
N THR A 126 8.28 1.76 3.01
CA THR A 126 6.97 2.43 3.09
C THR A 126 5.83 1.52 2.63
N ILE A 127 6.06 0.68 1.62
CA ILE A 127 5.11 -0.34 1.15
C ILE A 127 4.85 -1.36 2.27
N ASP A 128 5.90 -1.86 2.92
CA ASP A 128 5.78 -2.86 3.99
C ASP A 128 5.04 -2.29 5.22
N GLU A 129 5.39 -1.07 5.64
CA GLU A 129 4.73 -0.39 6.77
C GLU A 129 3.25 -0.08 6.47
N LEU A 130 2.93 0.38 5.26
CA LEU A 130 1.56 0.67 4.87
C LEU A 130 0.73 -0.62 4.75
N ALA A 131 1.30 -1.69 4.20
CA ALA A 131 0.64 -2.99 4.12
C ALA A 131 0.32 -3.56 5.50
N ALA A 132 1.28 -3.52 6.43
CA ALA A 132 1.08 -4.01 7.80
C ALA A 132 -0.03 -3.24 8.53
N LYS A 133 -0.07 -1.91 8.39
CA LYS A 133 -1.12 -1.08 9.00
C LYS A 133 -2.52 -1.38 8.44
N ILE A 134 -2.62 -1.60 7.13
CA ILE A 134 -3.89 -1.94 6.48
C ILE A 134 -4.38 -3.30 6.98
N GLU A 135 -3.50 -4.29 7.01
CA GLU A 135 -3.83 -5.65 7.46
C GLU A 135 -4.26 -5.70 8.93
N GLU A 136 -3.51 -5.02 9.81
CA GLU A 136 -3.83 -4.90 11.24
C GLU A 136 -5.23 -4.28 11.43
N PHE A 137 -5.53 -3.21 10.70
CA PHE A 137 -6.84 -2.57 10.80
C PHE A 137 -7.98 -3.45 10.27
N GLU A 138 -7.83 -4.04 9.07
CA GLU A 138 -8.86 -4.89 8.45
C GLU A 138 -9.15 -6.14 9.28
N SER A 139 -8.14 -6.71 9.94
CA SER A 139 -8.30 -7.90 10.79
C SER A 139 -9.05 -7.63 12.09
N GLU A 140 -8.90 -6.43 12.67
CA GLU A 140 -9.43 -6.13 14.00
C GLU A 140 -10.74 -5.33 14.00
N VAL A 141 -10.96 -4.48 12.99
CA VAL A 141 -12.06 -3.50 12.98
C VAL A 141 -13.44 -4.16 13.19
N ASP A 142 -13.70 -5.30 12.55
CA ASP A 142 -15.01 -5.95 12.62
C ASP A 142 -15.28 -6.61 13.97
N ALA A 143 -14.26 -7.19 14.59
CA ALA A 143 -14.37 -7.77 15.93
C ALA A 143 -14.62 -6.66 16.97
N VAL A 144 -13.83 -5.59 16.92
CA VAL A 144 -13.91 -4.47 17.86
C VAL A 144 -15.24 -3.71 17.72
N LEU A 145 -15.71 -3.46 16.49
CA LEU A 145 -17.02 -2.83 16.27
C LEU A 145 -18.17 -3.71 16.77
N SER A 146 -18.08 -5.03 16.58
CA SER A 146 -19.10 -5.96 17.07
C SER A 146 -19.16 -5.99 18.60
N GLU A 147 -18.00 -6.04 19.27
CA GLU A 147 -17.90 -5.97 20.72
C GLU A 147 -18.44 -4.64 21.27
N SER A 148 -18.07 -3.52 20.66
CA SER A 148 -18.58 -2.20 21.04
C SER A 148 -20.10 -2.12 20.88
N ASN A 149 -20.66 -2.66 19.80
CA ASN A 149 -22.10 -2.67 19.57
C ASN A 149 -22.85 -3.55 20.59
N ALA A 150 -22.24 -4.64 21.06
CA ALA A 150 -22.84 -5.53 22.04
C ALA A 150 -22.79 -4.99 23.48
N THR A 151 -21.80 -4.15 23.79
CA THR A 151 -21.56 -3.62 25.14
C THR A 151 -22.12 -2.21 25.36
N THR A 152 -22.49 -1.52 24.27
CA THR A 152 -23.03 -0.15 24.34
C THR A 152 -24.56 -0.19 24.41
N PHE A 153 -25.12 0.38 25.47
CA PHE A 153 -26.56 0.50 25.66
C PHE A 153 -27.02 1.93 25.37
N ILE A 154 -28.09 2.06 24.58
CA ILE A 154 -28.70 3.35 24.25
C ILE A 154 -30.01 3.46 25.00
N GLU A 155 -30.08 4.44 25.91
CA GLU A 155 -31.32 4.80 26.60
C GLU A 155 -32.13 5.78 25.74
N ILE A 156 -33.46 5.57 25.68
CA ILE A 156 -34.39 6.28 24.80
C ILE A 156 -35.14 7.37 25.54
#